data_AF-A0A7H0YH04-F1
#
_entry.id   AF-A0A7H0YH04-F1
#
_cell.length_a   1.000
_cell.length_b   1.000
_cell.length_c   1.000
_cell.angle_alpha   90.00
_cell.angle_beta   90.00
_cell.angle_gamma   90.00
#
_symmetry.space_group_name_H-M   'P 1'
#
loop_
_entity.id
_entity.type
_entity.pdbx_description
1 polymer ?
#
loop_
_entity_poly.entity_id
_entity_poly.type
_entity_poly.pdbx_seq_one_letter_code
_entity_poly.pdbx_strand_id
1 'polypeptide(L)'
;MVNPLNCLTGEQEGYLLGKVKEWFDAMNDTAPQQLLDAGFLFPTKPPEIWTTLPDEWDEMMDQGGIYNLMDKSLEEYLEKWLRLLGYAYWVQGLWNDRYQTLTRCRDFIKDYVFAHSDGGREQKAAVSGAHWITAEVTGKLNEAERKLTELNGLIRKWEKIEFSISRSITSRQGRGNR
;
A
#
# COMPACT_ATOMS: atom_id res chain seq x y z
N MET A 1 36.26 -25.69 3.70
CA MET A 1 35.18 -25.51 2.71
C MET A 1 34.85 -24.03 2.65
N VAL A 2 34.83 -23.42 1.47
CA VAL A 2 34.39 -22.03 1.28
C VAL A 2 32.88 -21.97 1.54
N ASN A 3 32.41 -20.97 2.27
CA ASN A 3 30.98 -20.79 2.52
C ASN A 3 30.28 -20.57 1.17
N PRO A 4 29.29 -21.40 0.76
CA PRO A 4 28.61 -21.26 -0.53
C PRO A 4 27.84 -19.93 -0.66
N LEU A 5 27.58 -19.24 0.45
CA LEU A 5 26.98 -17.89 0.45
C LEU A 5 27.98 -16.78 0.13
N ASN A 6 29.29 -17.05 0.17
CA ASN A 6 30.34 -16.11 -0.22
C ASN A 6 30.67 -16.28 -1.72
N CYS A 7 29.65 -16.29 -2.56
CA CYS A 7 29.77 -16.51 -4.01
C CYS A 7 30.00 -15.23 -4.81
N LEU A 8 29.99 -14.06 -4.16
CA LEU A 8 30.19 -12.75 -4.78
C LEU A 8 31.47 -12.10 -4.26
N THR A 9 32.11 -11.31 -5.12
CA THR A 9 33.16 -10.38 -4.69
C THR A 9 32.55 -9.14 -4.05
N GLY A 10 33.34 -8.40 -3.26
CA GLY A 10 32.88 -7.14 -2.65
C GLY A 10 32.45 -6.09 -3.68
N GLU A 11 33.03 -6.09 -4.87
CA GLU A 11 32.61 -5.20 -5.98
C GLU A 11 31.22 -5.59 -6.51
N GLN A 12 30.94 -6.89 -6.64
CA GLN A 12 29.64 -7.39 -7.07
C GLN A 12 28.56 -7.13 -6.03
N GLU A 13 28.87 -7.34 -4.74
CA GLU A 13 27.96 -6.97 -3.65
C GLU A 13 27.69 -5.45 -3.66
N GLY A 14 28.73 -4.63 -3.80
CA GLY A 14 28.59 -3.18 -3.90
C GLY A 14 27.72 -2.74 -5.08
N TYR A 15 27.86 -3.40 -6.23
CA TYR A 15 27.00 -3.16 -7.40
C TYR A 15 25.52 -3.49 -7.11
N LEU A 16 25.25 -4.65 -6.50
CA LEU A 16 23.88 -5.05 -6.16
C LEU A 16 23.24 -4.10 -5.14
N LEU A 17 23.99 -3.72 -4.10
CA LEU A 17 23.52 -2.75 -3.10
C LEU A 17 23.28 -1.38 -3.74
N GLY A 18 24.14 -0.95 -4.66
CA GLY A 18 23.95 0.27 -5.45
C GLY A 18 22.65 0.24 -6.24
N LYS A 19 22.30 -0.90 -6.86
CA LYS A 19 21.04 -1.07 -7.59
C LYS A 19 19.82 -1.07 -6.67
N VAL A 20 19.89 -1.71 -5.51
CA VAL A 20 18.81 -1.62 -4.51
C VAL A 20 18.58 -0.17 -4.09
N LYS A 21 19.65 0.57 -3.82
CA LYS A 21 19.57 1.98 -3.44
C LYS A 21 18.99 2.86 -4.55
N GLU A 22 19.43 2.65 -5.79
CA GLU A 22 18.95 3.38 -6.97
C GLU A 22 17.46 3.12 -7.22
N TRP A 23 17.04 1.85 -7.21
CA TRP A 23 15.70 1.47 -7.61
C TRP A 23 14.66 1.63 -6.51
N PHE A 24 15.03 1.43 -5.24
CA PHE A 24 14.09 1.46 -4.12
C PHE A 24 14.24 2.71 -3.25
N ASP A 25 15.45 2.98 -2.73
CA ASP A 25 15.63 4.05 -1.74
C ASP A 25 15.43 5.43 -2.37
N ALA A 26 16.09 5.70 -3.50
CA ALA A 26 15.97 6.97 -4.22
C ALA A 26 14.55 7.19 -4.78
N MET A 27 13.88 6.12 -5.20
CA MET A 27 12.50 6.18 -5.69
C MET A 27 11.52 6.50 -4.55
N ASN A 28 11.72 5.93 -3.36
CA ASN A 28 10.87 6.24 -2.20
C ASN A 28 10.96 7.69 -1.75
N ASP A 29 12.16 8.28 -1.86
CA ASP A 29 12.39 9.67 -1.48
C ASP A 29 11.75 10.64 -2.49
N THR A 30 11.72 10.27 -3.77
CA THR A 30 11.30 11.15 -4.87
C THR A 30 9.86 10.93 -5.34
N ALA A 31 9.30 9.73 -5.18
CA ALA A 31 7.94 9.40 -5.63
C ALA A 31 6.85 10.33 -5.06
N PRO A 32 6.87 10.74 -3.77
CA PRO A 32 5.92 11.71 -3.26
C PRO A 32 5.98 13.04 -4.02
N GLN A 33 7.19 13.52 -4.34
CA GLN A 33 7.40 14.78 -5.05
C GLN A 33 7.03 14.67 -6.54
N GLN A 34 7.41 13.58 -7.21
CA GLN A 34 7.09 13.35 -8.62
C GLN A 34 5.57 13.28 -8.87
N LEU A 35 4.81 12.72 -7.92
CA LEU A 35 3.36 12.71 -7.99
C LEU A 35 2.77 14.13 -7.86
N LEU A 36 3.31 14.94 -6.95
CA LEU A 36 2.92 16.36 -6.82
C LEU A 36 3.26 17.14 -8.10
N ASP A 37 4.45 16.94 -8.66
CA ASP A 37 4.91 17.60 -9.89
C ASP A 37 4.07 17.18 -11.11
N ALA A 38 3.57 15.94 -11.13
CA ALA A 38 2.65 15.44 -12.15
C ALA A 38 1.20 15.97 -12.00
N GLY A 39 0.95 16.88 -11.04
CA GLY A 39 -0.36 17.48 -10.81
C GLY A 39 -1.33 16.59 -10.04
N PHE A 40 -0.88 15.48 -9.46
CA PHE A 40 -1.71 14.70 -8.53
C PHE A 40 -1.84 15.48 -7.21
N LEU A 41 -2.97 16.15 -7.04
CA LEU A 41 -3.35 16.82 -5.80
C LEU A 41 -4.37 15.95 -5.03
N PHE A 42 -3.91 15.10 -4.11
CA PHE A 42 -4.73 14.37 -3.12
C PHE A 42 -3.99 14.27 -1.76
N PRO A 43 -4.69 14.32 -0.60
CA PRO A 43 -4.84 15.56 0.20
C PRO A 43 -4.25 15.54 1.64
N THR A 44 -4.35 16.73 2.26
CA THR A 44 -3.69 17.28 3.47
C THR A 44 -4.33 17.00 4.85
N LYS A 45 -5.20 16.00 5.05
CA LYS A 45 -5.27 15.41 6.40
C LYS A 45 -5.83 13.98 6.49
N PRO A 46 -4.94 13.04 6.82
CA PRO A 46 -5.27 11.68 7.28
C PRO A 46 -4.30 11.23 8.40
N PRO A 47 -4.67 11.27 9.69
CA PRO A 47 -4.75 10.00 10.44
C PRO A 47 -5.85 9.93 11.51
N GLU A 48 -6.37 11.07 12.00
CA GLU A 48 -7.41 11.10 13.06
C GLU A 48 -8.81 10.77 12.52
N ILE A 49 -9.12 11.27 11.31
CA ILE A 49 -10.43 11.10 10.66
C ILE A 49 -10.69 9.61 10.33
N TRP A 50 -9.64 8.80 10.16
CA TRP A 50 -9.76 7.37 9.84
C TRP A 50 -10.43 6.54 10.93
N THR A 51 -10.26 6.94 12.18
CA THR A 51 -10.79 6.19 13.32
C THR A 51 -12.19 6.62 13.70
N THR A 52 -12.56 7.87 13.46
CA THR A 52 -13.83 8.44 13.96
C THR A 52 -14.95 8.43 12.92
N LEU A 53 -14.64 8.40 11.61
CA LEU A 53 -15.66 8.52 10.57
C LEU A 53 -16.76 7.46 10.63
N PRO A 54 -16.46 6.17 10.88
CA PRO A 54 -17.52 5.17 11.06
C PRO A 54 -18.44 5.49 12.25
N ASP A 55 -17.88 5.98 13.35
CA ASP A 55 -18.63 6.30 14.57
C ASP A 55 -19.48 7.59 14.36
N GLU A 56 -18.96 8.57 13.62
CA GLU A 56 -19.70 9.78 13.22
C GLU A 56 -20.99 9.43 12.46
N TRP A 57 -20.98 8.39 11.63
CA TRP A 57 -22.20 7.93 10.94
C TRP A 57 -23.24 7.37 11.90
N ASP A 58 -22.82 6.53 12.83
CA ASP A 58 -23.72 5.93 13.82
C ASP A 58 -24.34 7.03 14.70
N GLU A 59 -23.54 8.01 15.14
CA GLU A 59 -24.03 9.19 15.86
C GLU A 59 -25.05 10.01 15.05
N MET A 60 -24.79 10.20 13.74
CA MET A 60 -25.74 10.86 12.84
C MET A 60 -27.04 10.07 12.67
N MET A 61 -26.98 8.74 12.73
CA MET A 61 -28.16 7.87 12.64
C MET A 61 -28.94 7.77 13.97
N ASP A 62 -28.28 7.92 15.11
CA ASP A 62 -28.93 7.93 16.42
C ASP A 62 -29.81 9.18 16.64
N GLN A 63 -29.56 10.26 15.90
CA GLN A 63 -30.36 11.50 15.91
C GLN A 63 -31.68 11.39 15.13
N GLY A 64 -32.34 10.24 15.21
CA GLY A 64 -33.64 9.98 14.57
C GLY A 64 -33.56 9.43 13.15
N GLY A 65 -32.42 8.87 12.77
CA GLY A 65 -32.19 8.20 11.50
C GLY A 65 -32.08 9.15 10.30
N ILE A 66 -31.82 8.56 9.14
CA ILE A 66 -31.51 9.33 7.92
C ILE A 66 -32.61 10.31 7.48
N TYR A 67 -33.86 10.11 7.89
CA TYR A 67 -34.97 10.98 7.53
C TYR A 67 -34.93 12.35 8.21
N ASN A 68 -34.35 12.44 9.41
CA ASN A 68 -34.23 13.67 10.18
C ASN A 68 -32.88 14.37 9.97
N LEU A 69 -31.98 13.75 9.22
CA LEU A 69 -30.66 14.29 8.95
C LEU A 69 -30.73 15.47 7.97
N MET A 70 -30.13 16.60 8.34
CA MET A 70 -30.02 17.76 7.45
C MET A 70 -29.12 17.47 6.26
N ASP A 71 -29.51 17.93 5.06
CA ASP A 71 -28.77 17.70 3.82
C ASP A 71 -27.32 18.19 3.90
N LYS A 72 -27.11 19.36 4.51
CA LYS A 72 -25.77 19.91 4.72
C LYS A 72 -24.86 18.99 5.55
N SER A 73 -25.38 18.42 6.64
CA SER A 73 -24.61 17.50 7.49
C SER A 73 -24.27 16.21 6.77
N LEU A 74 -25.19 15.72 5.92
CA LEU A 74 -24.95 14.57 5.07
C LEU A 74 -23.88 14.86 4.00
N GLU A 75 -23.95 16.01 3.33
CA GLU A 75 -22.97 16.44 2.33
C GLU A 75 -21.56 16.55 2.93
N GLU A 76 -21.43 17.22 4.09
CA GLU A 76 -20.15 17.35 4.80
C GLU A 76 -19.56 15.98 5.17
N TYR A 77 -20.40 15.05 5.65
CA TYR A 77 -19.98 13.69 5.98
C TYR A 77 -19.53 12.91 4.73
N LEU A 78 -20.30 12.97 3.63
CA LEU A 78 -19.96 12.30 2.38
C LEU A 78 -18.67 12.86 1.78
N GLU A 79 -18.42 14.16 1.89
CA GLU A 79 -17.17 14.77 1.45
C GLU A 79 -15.97 14.24 2.26
N LYS A 80 -16.09 14.14 3.59
CA LYS A 80 -15.06 13.51 4.43
C LYS A 80 -14.82 12.06 4.02
N TRP A 81 -15.88 11.31 3.74
CA TRP A 81 -15.79 9.90 3.35
C TRP A 81 -15.11 9.72 1.99
N LEU A 82 -15.45 10.56 1.01
CA LEU A 82 -14.81 10.57 -0.30
C LEU A 82 -13.31 10.89 -0.20
N ARG A 83 -12.95 11.90 0.61
CA ARG A 83 -11.54 12.24 0.89
C ARG A 83 -10.80 11.08 1.57
N LEU A 84 -11.48 10.35 2.48
CA LEU A 84 -10.95 9.18 3.17
C LEU A 84 -10.57 8.06 2.19
N LEU A 85 -11.53 7.66 1.36
CA LEU A 85 -11.34 6.61 0.36
C LEU A 85 -10.30 7.04 -0.68
N GLY A 86 -10.36 8.27 -1.17
CA GLY A 86 -9.37 8.81 -2.11
C GLY A 86 -7.94 8.77 -1.55
N TYR A 87 -7.76 9.17 -0.29
CA TYR A 87 -6.46 9.06 0.37
C TYR A 87 -6.02 7.60 0.53
N ALA A 88 -6.91 6.71 0.97
CA ALA A 88 -6.59 5.30 1.12
C ALA A 88 -6.15 4.64 -0.19
N TYR A 89 -6.84 4.94 -1.30
CA TYR A 89 -6.47 4.48 -2.64
C TYR A 89 -5.13 5.03 -3.12
N TRP A 90 -4.84 6.29 -2.81
CA TRP A 90 -3.53 6.88 -3.10
C TRP A 90 -2.40 6.18 -2.34
N VAL A 91 -2.57 5.97 -1.02
CA VAL A 91 -1.61 5.23 -0.19
C VAL A 91 -1.45 3.78 -0.68
N GLN A 92 -2.54 3.15 -1.13
CA GLN A 92 -2.50 1.80 -1.71
C GLN A 92 -1.66 1.77 -2.98
N GLY A 93 -1.83 2.75 -3.87
CA GLY A 93 -1.01 2.90 -5.06
C GLY A 93 0.47 2.99 -4.74
N LEU A 94 0.85 3.83 -3.76
CA LEU A 94 2.24 3.97 -3.31
C LEU A 94 2.83 2.66 -2.79
N TRP A 95 2.11 1.95 -1.91
CA TRP A 95 2.57 0.68 -1.39
C TRP A 95 2.64 -0.42 -2.46
N ASN A 96 1.74 -0.39 -3.43
CA ASN A 96 1.73 -1.36 -4.53
C ASN A 96 2.96 -1.14 -5.42
N ASP A 97 3.26 0.12 -5.77
CA ASP A 97 4.46 0.44 -6.55
C ASP A 97 5.74 0.00 -5.81
N ARG A 98 5.83 0.27 -4.50
CA ARG A 98 6.92 -0.21 -3.64
C ARG A 98 7.08 -1.73 -3.67
N TYR A 99 5.97 -2.46 -3.51
CA TYR A 99 5.97 -3.93 -3.55
C TYR A 99 6.46 -4.45 -4.91
N GLN A 100 6.00 -3.86 -6.02
CA GLN A 100 6.43 -4.24 -7.36
C GLN A 100 7.92 -3.97 -7.59
N THR A 101 8.40 -2.81 -7.16
CA THR A 101 9.82 -2.45 -7.27
C THR A 101 10.72 -3.35 -6.43
N LEU A 102 10.34 -3.66 -5.19
CA LEU A 102 11.05 -4.63 -4.34
C LEU A 102 11.04 -6.04 -4.94
N THR A 103 9.93 -6.45 -5.56
CA THR A 103 9.84 -7.73 -6.27
C THR A 103 10.86 -7.80 -7.40
N ARG A 104 10.92 -6.77 -8.25
CA ARG A 104 11.90 -6.68 -9.34
C ARG A 104 13.34 -6.67 -8.81
N CYS A 105 13.62 -5.92 -7.75
CA CYS A 105 14.95 -5.88 -7.12
C CYS A 105 15.36 -7.27 -6.62
N ARG A 106 14.47 -7.95 -5.89
CA ARG A 106 14.71 -9.30 -5.36
C ARG A 106 15.00 -10.28 -6.49
N ASP A 107 14.19 -10.27 -7.55
CA ASP A 107 14.33 -11.22 -8.65
C ASP A 107 15.64 -10.98 -9.41
N PHE A 108 15.99 -9.71 -9.67
CA PHE A 108 17.28 -9.35 -10.24
C PHE A 108 18.47 -9.84 -9.39
N ILE A 109 18.43 -9.62 -8.07
CA ILE A 109 19.48 -10.09 -7.17
C ILE A 109 19.57 -11.62 -7.18
N LYS A 110 18.43 -12.32 -7.12
CA LYS A 110 18.40 -13.78 -7.15
C LYS A 110 19.01 -14.33 -8.44
N ASP A 111 18.67 -13.74 -9.58
CA ASP A 111 19.22 -14.17 -10.87
C ASP A 111 20.73 -13.90 -10.94
N TYR A 112 21.18 -12.74 -10.43
CA TYR A 112 22.59 -12.41 -10.38
C TYR A 112 23.39 -13.37 -9.48
N VAL A 113 22.91 -13.63 -8.26
CA VAL A 113 23.54 -14.57 -7.33
C VAL A 113 23.54 -15.97 -7.91
N PHE A 114 22.44 -16.41 -8.52
CA PHE A 114 22.33 -17.74 -9.14
C PHE A 114 23.39 -17.95 -10.23
N ALA A 115 23.62 -16.92 -11.06
CA ALA A 115 24.61 -16.98 -12.13
C ALA A 115 26.05 -17.17 -11.60
N HIS A 116 26.36 -16.55 -10.46
CA HIS A 116 27.70 -16.54 -9.86
C HIS A 116 27.92 -17.60 -8.77
N SER A 117 26.86 -18.28 -8.33
CA SER A 117 26.95 -19.37 -7.36
C SER A 117 27.55 -20.62 -7.99
N ASP A 118 28.36 -21.36 -7.23
CA ASP A 118 28.88 -22.66 -7.66
C ASP A 118 27.86 -23.79 -7.45
N GLY A 119 28.06 -24.89 -8.17
CA GLY A 119 27.29 -26.12 -8.00
C GLY A 119 26.17 -26.34 -9.01
N GLY A 120 25.36 -27.37 -8.74
CA GLY A 120 24.22 -27.74 -9.58
C GLY A 120 23.07 -26.73 -9.48
N ARG A 121 22.08 -26.84 -10.37
CA ARG A 121 20.92 -25.94 -10.42
C ARG A 121 20.23 -25.76 -9.06
N GLU A 122 20.03 -26.84 -8.32
CA GLU A 122 19.36 -26.81 -7.01
C GLU A 122 20.20 -26.10 -5.95
N GLN A 123 21.52 -26.31 -5.95
CA GLN A 123 22.44 -25.64 -5.04
C GLN A 123 22.49 -24.14 -5.33
N LYS A 124 22.61 -23.75 -6.61
CA LYS A 124 22.56 -22.36 -7.03
C LYS A 124 21.24 -21.67 -6.65
N ALA A 125 20.11 -22.37 -6.79
CA ALA A 125 18.80 -21.85 -6.39
C ALA A 125 18.68 -21.68 -4.86
N ALA A 126 19.21 -22.62 -4.09
CA ALA A 126 19.26 -22.51 -2.64
C ALA A 126 20.15 -21.35 -2.18
N VAL A 127 21.34 -21.20 -2.78
CA VAL A 127 22.26 -20.10 -2.49
C VAL A 127 21.64 -18.75 -2.85
N SER A 128 21.05 -18.61 -4.04
CA SER A 128 20.43 -17.34 -4.45
C SER A 128 19.26 -16.93 -3.58
N GLY A 129 18.47 -17.90 -3.10
CA GLY A 129 17.40 -17.67 -2.15
C GLY A 129 17.88 -17.31 -0.74
N ALA A 130 18.98 -17.91 -0.28
CA ALA A 130 19.53 -17.72 1.07
C ALA A 130 20.58 -16.62 1.19
N HIS A 131 21.02 -16.04 0.07
CA HIS A 131 22.01 -14.96 0.07
C HIS A 131 21.51 -13.76 0.89
N TRP A 132 22.40 -13.15 1.65
CA TRP A 132 22.02 -12.14 2.65
C TRP A 132 21.35 -10.91 2.02
N ILE A 133 21.81 -10.45 0.85
CA ILE A 133 21.18 -9.36 0.10
C ILE A 133 19.75 -9.74 -0.33
N THR A 134 19.55 -10.97 -0.82
CA THR A 134 18.21 -11.49 -1.16
C THR A 134 17.31 -11.50 0.07
N ALA A 135 17.82 -11.97 1.20
CA ALA A 135 17.09 -12.04 2.46
C ALA A 135 16.69 -10.64 2.95
N GLU A 136 17.57 -9.65 2.86
CA GLU A 136 17.28 -8.26 3.22
C GLU A 136 16.15 -7.66 2.36
N VAL A 137 16.26 -7.78 1.04
CA VAL A 137 15.22 -7.26 0.12
C VAL A 137 13.90 -8.02 0.31
N THR A 138 13.95 -9.32 0.58
CA THR A 138 12.76 -10.11 0.91
C THR A 138 12.12 -9.64 2.22
N GLY A 139 12.91 -9.27 3.23
CA GLY A 139 12.40 -8.67 4.46
C GLY A 139 11.62 -7.38 4.21
N LYS A 140 12.18 -6.46 3.40
CA LYS A 140 11.50 -5.22 2.99
C LYS A 140 10.23 -5.51 2.18
N LEU A 141 10.27 -6.52 1.30
CA LEU A 141 9.12 -6.94 0.50
C LEU A 141 7.97 -7.45 1.38
N ASN A 142 8.27 -8.30 2.36
CA ASN A 142 7.28 -8.85 3.28
C ASN A 142 6.63 -7.74 4.12
N GLU A 143 7.39 -6.72 4.52
CA GLU A 143 6.84 -5.56 5.22
C GLU A 143 5.86 -4.77 4.34
N ALA A 144 6.24 -4.52 3.07
CA ALA A 144 5.36 -3.86 2.11
C ALA A 144 4.08 -4.66 1.85
N GLU A 145 4.19 -5.98 1.70
CA GLU A 145 3.05 -6.87 1.50
C GLU A 145 2.08 -6.85 2.71
N ARG A 146 2.63 -6.89 3.93
CA ARG A 146 1.83 -6.77 5.16
C ARG A 146 1.06 -5.45 5.17
N LYS A 147 1.71 -4.34 4.84
CA LYS A 147 1.09 -3.01 4.80
C LYS A 147 0.00 -2.91 3.73
N LEU A 148 0.22 -3.49 2.55
CA LEU A 148 -0.81 -3.63 1.53
C LEU A 148 -2.01 -4.43 2.02
N THR A 149 -1.77 -5.56 2.69
CA THR A 149 -2.83 -6.42 3.20
C THR A 149 -3.68 -5.70 4.25
N GLU A 150 -3.05 -5.03 5.21
CA GLU A 150 -3.72 -4.19 6.22
C GLU A 150 -4.60 -3.12 5.56
N LEU A 151 -4.02 -2.36 4.63
CA LEU A 151 -4.71 -1.28 3.93
C LEU A 151 -5.87 -1.77 3.05
N ASN A 152 -5.68 -2.87 2.32
CA ASN A 152 -6.74 -3.50 1.53
C ASN A 152 -7.91 -3.95 2.41
N GLY A 153 -7.64 -4.46 3.60
CA GLY A 153 -8.67 -4.80 4.59
C GLY A 153 -9.47 -3.58 5.02
N LEU A 154 -8.80 -2.47 5.29
CA LEU A 154 -9.44 -1.21 5.68
C LEU A 154 -10.28 -0.59 4.55
N ILE A 155 -9.74 -0.53 3.33
CA ILE A 155 -10.47 -0.05 2.15
C ILE A 155 -11.75 -0.84 1.96
N ARG A 156 -11.68 -2.18 1.97
CA ARG A 156 -12.87 -3.05 1.85
C ARG A 156 -13.90 -2.81 2.95
N LYS A 157 -13.45 -2.51 4.18
CA LYS A 157 -14.35 -2.15 5.28
C LYS A 157 -15.07 -0.83 4.96
N TRP A 158 -14.34 0.18 4.52
CA TRP A 158 -14.91 1.48 4.19
C TRP A 158 -15.85 1.42 2.97
N GLU A 159 -15.53 0.68 1.92
CA GLU A 159 -16.43 0.48 0.77
C GLU A 159 -17.76 -0.19 1.18
N LYS A 160 -17.72 -1.14 2.11
CA LYS A 160 -18.94 -1.75 2.65
C LYS A 160 -19.80 -0.76 3.43
N ILE A 161 -19.18 0.15 4.16
CA ILE A 161 -19.88 1.22 4.88
C ILE A 161 -20.47 2.23 3.88
N GLU A 162 -19.72 2.63 2.85
CA GLU A 162 -20.20 3.47 1.74
C GLU A 162 -21.45 2.88 1.07
N PHE A 163 -21.44 1.57 0.81
CA PHE A 163 -22.60 0.87 0.28
C PHE A 163 -23.80 0.91 1.25
N SER A 164 -23.56 0.80 2.56
CA SER A 164 -24.60 0.92 3.58
C SER A 164 -25.21 2.32 3.64
N ILE A 165 -24.37 3.36 3.60
CA ILE A 165 -24.77 4.76 3.55
C ILE A 165 -25.61 5.00 2.30
N SER A 166 -25.14 4.55 1.13
CA SER A 166 -25.83 4.69 -0.15
C SER A 166 -27.24 4.10 -0.13
N ARG A 167 -27.40 2.87 0.39
CA ARG A 167 -28.72 2.25 0.57
C ARG A 167 -29.63 3.05 1.49
N SER A 168 -29.08 3.59 2.57
CA SER A 168 -29.83 4.42 3.52
C SER A 168 -30.34 5.68 2.81
N ILE A 169 -29.49 6.36 2.02
CA ILE A 169 -29.87 7.55 1.24
C ILE A 169 -30.98 7.21 0.22
N THR A 170 -30.85 6.10 -0.51
CA THR A 170 -31.90 5.66 -1.45
C THR A 170 -33.24 5.42 -0.73
N SER A 171 -33.21 4.85 0.49
CA SER A 171 -34.43 4.64 1.29
C SER A 171 -35.09 5.94 1.75
N ARG A 172 -34.32 7.03 1.92
CA ARG A 172 -34.82 8.38 2.20
C ARG A 172 -35.61 8.93 1.01
N GLN A 173 -35.05 8.83 -0.19
CA GLN A 173 -35.66 9.32 -1.42
C GLN A 173 -36.95 8.57 -1.80
N GLY A 174 -37.00 7.25 -1.59
CA GLY A 174 -38.16 6.42 -1.95
C GLY A 174 -39.45 6.69 -1.16
N ARG A 175 -39.37 7.41 -0.03
CA ARG A 175 -40.53 7.79 0.80
C ARG A 175 -41.06 9.20 0.54
N GLY A 176 -40.25 10.10 -0.03
CA GLY A 176 -40.70 11.45 -0.40
C GLY A 176 -41.71 11.48 -1.56
N ASN A 177 -41.83 10.36 -2.29
CA ASN A 177 -42.79 10.16 -3.38
C ASN A 177 -44.06 9.38 -2.96
N ARG A 178 -44.37 9.29 -1.67
CA ARG A 178 -45.61 8.68 -1.15
C ARG A 178 -46.44 9.68 -0.36
#